data_AF-A0A7W9YU47-F1
#
_entry.id   AF-A0A7W9YU47-F1
#
_cell.length_a   1.000
_cell.length_b   1.000
_cell.length_c   1.000
_cell.angle_alpha   90.00
_cell.angle_beta   90.00
_cell.angle_gamma   90.00
#
_symmetry.space_group_name_H-M   'P 1'
#
loop_
_entity.id
_entity.type
_entity.pdbx_description
1 polymer ?
#
loop_
_entity_poly.entity_id
_entity_poly.type
_entity_poly.pdbx_seq_one_letter_code
_entity_poly.pdbx_strand_id
1 'polypeptide(L)'
;MSSKRKNQPTKRRIEHLYGTTAGDVTSLSISVDPSTGEFKFNQPMENAYSQVSYDRPKGPKVLTRIPQSAVSMSFDAKDALSKHYDHTIAVDTNTRLIEGHEVSVTAVVSFKEAPPPEGADAYWKLDIPFCWEFIDLKTDKKENLGWVAALEELLYRGIIKQGERVGMVVDSDLGNIPAINARQVPVFDATYLPVGVQLIYGSADTGSENVVNRVLQAADSAANQVLDVIQNGDVEFNKCDQPTKWYSGYRIINADVVQTGDIKF
;
A
#
# COMPACT_ATOMS: atom_id res chain seq x y z
N MET A 1 -26.85 -21.08 -8.76
CA MET A 1 -26.11 -21.95 -7.84
C MET A 1 -24.63 -21.87 -8.18
N SER A 2 -23.79 -21.27 -7.34
CA SER A 2 -22.36 -21.56 -7.35
C SER A 2 -21.75 -21.21 -5.99
N SER A 3 -21.26 -22.28 -5.35
CA SER A 3 -20.13 -22.34 -4.45
C SER A 3 -20.14 -21.50 -3.17
N LYS A 4 -20.61 -22.16 -2.10
CA LYS A 4 -20.16 -21.94 -0.72
C LYS A 4 -18.62 -21.89 -0.68
N ARG A 5 -18.02 -20.71 -0.47
CA ARG A 5 -16.66 -20.64 0.11
C ARG A 5 -16.77 -21.15 1.55
N LYS A 6 -16.60 -22.47 1.72
CA LYS A 6 -16.39 -23.12 3.02
C LYS A 6 -15.23 -22.40 3.72
N ASN A 7 -15.43 -22.02 4.98
CA ASN A 7 -14.40 -21.60 5.92
C ASN A 7 -13.22 -22.58 5.85
N GLN A 8 -12.21 -22.25 5.06
CA GLN A 8 -10.91 -22.89 5.19
C GLN A 8 -10.31 -22.40 6.51
N PRO A 9 -9.75 -23.29 7.35
CA PRO A 9 -9.05 -22.86 8.54
C PRO A 9 -7.96 -21.88 8.13
N THR A 10 -7.98 -20.68 8.74
CA THR A 10 -6.95 -19.67 8.54
C THR A 10 -5.61 -20.30 8.87
N LYS A 11 -4.70 -20.31 7.91
CA LYS A 11 -3.34 -20.83 8.12
C LYS A 11 -2.71 -20.07 9.27
N ARG A 12 -2.05 -20.80 10.17
CA ARG A 12 -1.32 -20.20 11.29
C ARG A 12 -0.39 -19.10 10.78
N ARG A 13 -0.51 -17.91 11.37
CA ARG A 13 0.34 -16.76 11.07
C ARG A 13 1.64 -16.87 11.86
N ILE A 14 2.71 -16.43 11.21
CA ILE A 14 4.06 -16.34 11.79
C ILE A 14 4.44 -14.86 11.70
N GLU A 15 4.76 -14.28 12.84
CA GLU A 15 5.08 -12.87 12.99
C GLU A 15 6.53 -12.71 13.40
N HIS A 16 7.24 -11.81 12.75
CA HIS A 16 8.65 -11.53 13.02
C HIS A 16 8.91 -10.02 13.04
N LEU A 17 9.83 -9.61 13.91
CA LEU A 17 10.51 -8.32 13.81
C LEU A 17 11.90 -8.57 13.20
N TYR A 18 12.21 -7.82 12.16
CA TYR A 18 13.50 -7.88 11.47
C TYR A 18 14.25 -6.58 11.68
N GLY A 19 15.58 -6.69 11.76
CA GLY A 19 16.51 -5.56 11.74
C GLY A 19 17.79 -5.97 11.02
N THR A 20 18.26 -5.12 10.10
CA THR A 20 19.58 -5.24 9.47
C THR A 20 20.51 -4.26 10.16
N THR A 21 21.62 -4.73 10.72
CA THR A 21 22.61 -3.85 11.35
C THR A 21 23.27 -2.95 10.30
N ALA A 22 23.60 -1.71 10.68
CA ALA A 22 24.29 -0.77 9.78
C ALA A 22 25.75 -1.17 9.43
N GLY A 23 26.23 -2.29 9.95
CA GLY A 23 27.56 -2.83 9.72
C GLY A 23 27.77 -4.11 10.53
N ASP A 24 29.00 -4.62 10.50
CA ASP A 24 29.39 -5.79 11.29
C ASP A 24 29.31 -5.47 12.78
N VAL A 25 28.67 -6.36 13.54
CA VAL A 25 28.56 -6.25 14.99
C VAL A 25 29.01 -7.55 15.65
N THR A 26 29.64 -7.45 16.82
CA THR A 26 30.05 -8.59 17.63
C THR A 26 29.00 -9.00 18.66
N SER A 27 27.99 -8.15 18.88
CA SER A 27 26.86 -8.42 19.78
C SER A 27 25.61 -7.66 19.34
N LEU A 28 24.44 -8.20 19.69
CA LEU A 28 23.15 -7.57 19.49
C LEU A 28 22.47 -7.43 20.86
N SER A 29 21.93 -6.26 21.14
CA SER A 29 21.12 -6.03 22.33
C SER A 29 19.73 -5.57 21.91
N ILE A 30 18.72 -6.15 22.55
CA ILE A 30 17.31 -5.88 22.31
C ILE A 30 16.67 -5.61 23.67
N SER A 31 15.84 -4.59 23.74
CA SER A 31 15.04 -4.28 24.93
C SER A 31 13.56 -4.34 24.59
N VAL A 32 12.75 -4.69 25.59
CA VAL A 32 11.29 -4.69 25.50
C VAL A 32 10.77 -3.74 26.55
N ASP A 33 9.92 -2.79 26.16
CA ASP A 33 9.19 -1.97 27.12
C ASP A 33 8.06 -2.82 27.72
N PRO A 34 8.07 -3.10 29.03
CA PRO A 34 7.06 -3.97 29.65
C PRO A 34 5.67 -3.33 29.71
N SER A 35 5.54 -2.01 29.53
CA SER A 35 4.27 -1.29 29.57
C SER A 35 3.57 -1.26 28.21
N THR A 36 4.33 -1.15 27.12
CA THR A 36 3.79 -1.09 25.75
C THR A 36 3.99 -2.38 24.97
N GLY A 37 4.89 -3.26 25.41
CA GLY A 37 5.30 -4.47 24.67
C GLY A 37 6.21 -4.18 23.47
N GLU A 38 6.67 -2.93 23.30
CA GLU A 38 7.47 -2.53 22.15
C GLU A 38 8.92 -2.99 22.25
N PHE A 39 9.48 -3.30 21.08
CA PHE A 39 10.86 -3.75 20.95
C PHE A 39 11.76 -2.61 20.48
N LYS A 40 12.96 -2.57 21.02
CA LYS A 40 14.02 -1.65 20.64
C LYS A 40 15.30 -2.40 20.35
N PHE A 41 15.88 -2.17 19.18
CA PHE A 41 17.27 -2.49 18.91
C PHE A 41 18.17 -1.42 19.53
N ASN A 42 19.14 -1.83 20.35
CA ASN A 42 20.03 -0.93 21.07
C ASN A 42 21.29 -0.54 20.27
N GLN A 43 21.34 -0.91 19.00
CA GLN A 43 22.42 -0.60 18.07
C GLN A 43 21.85 -0.09 16.74
N PRO A 44 22.62 0.68 15.95
CA PRO A 44 22.15 1.24 14.69
C PRO A 44 21.71 0.17 13.68
N MET A 45 20.52 0.34 13.13
CA MET A 45 19.96 -0.50 12.07
C MET A 45 19.92 0.26 10.76
N GLU A 46 20.27 -0.39 9.65
CA GLU A 46 20.05 0.10 8.29
C GLU A 46 18.54 0.09 7.95
N ASN A 47 17.84 -0.97 8.35
CA ASN A 47 16.41 -1.08 8.22
C ASN A 47 15.82 -1.90 9.38
N ALA A 48 14.55 -1.66 9.68
CA ALA A 48 13.78 -2.44 10.64
C ALA A 48 12.31 -2.50 10.20
N TYR A 49 11.67 -3.65 10.37
CA TYR A 49 10.28 -3.86 9.97
C TYR A 49 9.61 -5.02 10.72
N SER A 50 8.29 -4.99 10.81
CA SER A 50 7.50 -6.17 11.16
C SER A 50 7.06 -6.90 9.89
N GLN A 51 6.90 -8.22 9.99
CA GLN A 51 6.44 -9.05 8.89
C GLN A 51 5.51 -10.15 9.40
N VAL A 52 4.37 -10.30 8.71
CA VAL A 52 3.46 -11.43 8.91
C VAL A 52 3.57 -12.36 7.71
N SER A 53 3.64 -13.66 7.95
CA SER A 53 3.75 -14.68 6.91
C SER A 53 3.04 -15.98 7.28
N TYR A 54 2.96 -16.92 6.34
CA TYR A 54 2.55 -18.30 6.62
C TYR A 54 3.33 -19.29 5.74
N ASP A 55 3.48 -20.52 6.22
CA ASP A 55 4.18 -21.58 5.48
C ASP A 55 3.36 -22.10 4.29
N ARG A 56 4.02 -22.24 3.14
CA ARG A 56 3.48 -22.93 1.95
C ARG A 56 4.58 -23.77 1.31
N PRO A 57 4.25 -24.76 0.47
CA PRO A 57 5.23 -25.66 -0.15
C PRO A 57 6.36 -24.95 -0.93
N LYS A 58 6.09 -23.78 -1.51
CA LYS A 58 7.08 -22.98 -2.26
C LYS A 58 7.91 -22.02 -1.38
N GLY A 59 7.93 -22.24 -0.07
CA GLY A 59 8.54 -21.33 0.92
C GLY A 59 7.57 -20.25 1.43
N PRO A 60 7.88 -19.57 2.54
CA PRO A 60 6.94 -18.68 3.24
C PRO A 60 6.27 -17.67 2.32
N LYS A 61 4.94 -17.51 2.42
CA LYS A 61 4.21 -16.40 1.79
C LYS A 61 4.16 -15.25 2.78
N VAL A 62 4.79 -14.15 2.43
CA VAL A 62 4.65 -12.88 3.14
C VAL A 62 3.24 -12.34 2.88
N LEU A 63 2.58 -11.90 3.94
CA LEU A 63 1.27 -11.25 3.91
C LEU A 63 1.40 -9.74 4.05
N THR A 64 2.24 -9.29 4.97
CA THR A 64 2.51 -7.87 5.20
C THR A 64 3.96 -7.67 5.58
N ARG A 65 4.50 -6.50 5.23
CA ARG A 65 5.79 -5.99 5.72
C ARG A 65 5.68 -4.50 5.97
N ILE A 66 5.78 -4.08 7.23
CA ILE A 66 5.61 -2.69 7.65
C ILE A 66 6.96 -2.17 8.18
N PRO A 67 7.63 -1.25 7.46
CA PRO A 67 8.82 -0.59 7.96
C PRO A 67 8.53 0.19 9.24
N GLN A 68 9.49 0.19 10.16
CA GLN A 68 9.35 0.82 11.46
C GLN A 68 10.69 1.41 11.89
N SER A 69 10.65 2.37 12.81
CA SER A 69 11.84 2.78 13.54
C SER A 69 12.36 1.66 14.43
N ALA A 70 13.67 1.41 14.36
CA ALA A 70 14.35 0.37 15.14
C ALA A 70 14.27 0.57 16.67
N VAL A 71 13.82 1.75 17.14
CA VAL A 71 13.70 2.07 18.57
C VAL A 71 12.29 1.95 19.14
N SER A 72 11.27 1.64 18.31
CA SER A 72 9.86 1.58 18.72
C SER A 72 9.09 0.58 17.84
N MET A 73 9.50 -0.68 17.85
CA MET A 73 8.91 -1.71 16.98
C MET A 73 7.75 -2.44 17.64
N SER A 74 6.69 -2.67 16.87
CA SER A 74 5.52 -3.45 17.28
C SER A 74 5.23 -4.58 16.29
N PHE A 75 4.72 -5.70 16.83
CA PHE A 75 4.10 -6.75 16.04
C PHE A 75 2.71 -6.35 15.55
N ASP A 76 2.02 -5.52 16.33
CA ASP A 76 0.68 -5.03 16.00
C ASP A 76 0.74 -4.04 14.84
N ALA A 77 -0.02 -4.32 13.78
CA ALA A 77 -0.01 -3.51 12.57
C ALA A 77 -0.60 -2.12 12.79
N LYS A 78 -1.58 -1.98 13.69
CA LYS A 78 -2.19 -0.68 13.99
C LYS A 78 -1.14 0.22 14.68
N ASP A 79 -0.42 -0.31 15.66
CA ASP A 79 0.66 0.42 16.33
C ASP A 79 1.80 0.75 15.37
N ALA A 80 2.19 -0.22 14.53
CA ALA A 80 3.22 -0.01 13.51
C ALA A 80 2.84 1.09 12.51
N LEU A 81 1.57 1.23 12.17
CA LEU A 81 1.10 2.28 11.26
C LEU A 81 0.99 3.63 11.96
N SER A 82 0.23 3.69 13.06
CA SER A 82 -0.12 4.94 13.76
C SER A 82 1.07 5.67 14.39
N LYS A 83 2.10 4.94 14.84
CA LYS A 83 3.29 5.54 15.48
C LYS A 83 4.33 6.02 14.47
N HIS A 84 4.43 5.36 13.32
CA HIS A 84 5.53 5.58 12.38
C HIS A 84 5.15 6.46 11.20
N TYR A 85 3.86 6.62 10.90
CA TYR A 85 3.37 7.38 9.77
C TYR A 85 2.34 8.43 10.19
N ASP A 86 2.49 9.64 9.65
CA ASP A 86 1.56 10.75 9.79
C ASP A 86 0.37 10.58 8.81
N HIS A 87 0.63 9.98 7.64
CA HIS A 87 -0.38 9.62 6.65
C HIS A 87 -0.16 8.22 6.12
N THR A 88 -1.27 7.51 5.88
CA THR A 88 -1.23 6.19 5.26
C THR A 88 -2.15 6.14 4.06
N ILE A 89 -1.61 5.65 2.95
CA ILE A 89 -2.30 5.51 1.66
C ILE A 89 -2.12 4.09 1.14
N ALA A 90 -3.06 3.59 0.37
CA ALA A 90 -2.91 2.38 -0.42
C ALA A 90 -3.10 2.71 -1.89
N VAL A 91 -2.27 2.11 -2.74
CA VAL A 91 -2.29 2.34 -4.18
C VAL A 91 -2.30 1.00 -4.88
N ASP A 92 -3.25 0.84 -5.80
CA ASP A 92 -3.36 -0.33 -6.64
C ASP A 92 -3.69 0.07 -8.08
N THR A 93 -3.17 -0.68 -9.06
CA THR A 93 -3.33 -0.37 -10.50
C THR A 93 -3.94 -1.54 -11.25
N ASN A 94 -5.17 -1.37 -11.74
CA ASN A 94 -5.87 -2.36 -12.55
C ASN A 94 -5.89 -1.98 -14.03
N THR A 95 -5.80 -2.97 -14.91
CA THR A 95 -5.76 -2.75 -16.37
C THR A 95 -6.79 -3.59 -17.11
N ARG A 96 -7.51 -3.00 -18.08
CA ARG A 96 -8.43 -3.71 -18.98
C ARG A 96 -8.32 -3.18 -20.41
N LEU A 97 -8.75 -4.00 -21.38
CA LEU A 97 -8.92 -3.58 -22.77
C LEU A 97 -10.34 -3.02 -22.94
N ILE A 98 -10.47 -1.73 -23.24
CA ILE A 98 -11.75 -1.02 -23.43
C ILE A 98 -11.66 -0.24 -24.74
N GLU A 99 -12.65 -0.42 -25.63
CA GLU A 99 -12.70 0.22 -26.96
C GLU A 99 -11.41 0.05 -27.81
N GLY A 100 -10.70 -1.05 -27.61
CA GLY A 100 -9.45 -1.34 -28.34
C GLY A 100 -8.19 -0.69 -27.73
N HIS A 101 -8.34 0.03 -26.62
CA HIS A 101 -7.25 0.65 -25.87
C HIS A 101 -6.99 -0.05 -24.55
N GLU A 102 -5.74 -0.06 -24.12
CA GLU A 102 -5.37 -0.51 -22.78
C GLU A 102 -5.63 0.61 -21.77
N VAL A 103 -6.67 0.45 -20.97
CA VAL A 103 -7.05 1.42 -19.92
C VAL A 103 -6.53 0.90 -18.59
N SER A 104 -5.64 1.66 -17.96
CA SER A 104 -5.11 1.38 -16.63
C SER A 104 -5.65 2.38 -15.63
N VAL A 105 -6.19 1.92 -14.52
CA VAL A 105 -6.67 2.78 -13.44
C VAL A 105 -5.87 2.52 -12.17
N THR A 106 -5.22 3.56 -11.65
CA THR A 106 -4.57 3.56 -10.34
C THR A 106 -5.49 4.23 -9.32
N ALA A 107 -6.01 3.46 -8.37
CA ALA A 107 -6.81 4.02 -7.27
C ALA A 107 -5.92 4.39 -6.08
N VAL A 108 -6.23 5.53 -5.45
CA VAL A 108 -5.56 6.00 -4.25
C VAL A 108 -6.56 6.00 -3.11
N VAL A 109 -6.28 5.23 -2.06
CA VAL A 109 -7.12 5.17 -0.86
C VAL A 109 -6.33 5.69 0.33
N SER A 110 -6.72 6.83 0.86
CA SER A 110 -6.22 7.31 2.14
C SER A 110 -6.95 6.60 3.26
N PHE A 111 -6.23 6.26 4.33
CA PHE A 111 -6.83 5.63 5.49
C PHE A 111 -6.19 6.13 6.77
N LYS A 112 -6.97 6.15 7.84
CA LYS A 112 -6.49 6.51 9.18
C LYS A 112 -7.30 5.81 10.24
N GLU A 113 -6.67 5.57 11.38
CA GLU A 113 -7.37 5.07 12.54
C GLU A 113 -8.40 6.10 13.00
N ALA A 114 -9.57 5.62 13.40
CA ALA A 114 -10.64 6.42 13.95
C ALA A 114 -11.25 5.71 15.17
N PRO A 115 -11.95 6.46 16.06
CA PRO A 115 -12.59 5.85 17.22
C PRO A 115 -13.52 4.70 16.78
N PRO A 116 -13.38 3.50 17.37
CA PRO A 116 -14.20 2.38 16.98
C PRO A 116 -15.67 2.62 17.38
N PRO A 117 -16.63 2.19 16.54
CA PRO A 117 -18.02 2.11 16.96
C PRO A 117 -18.19 1.05 18.06
N GLU A 118 -19.31 1.09 18.76
CA GLU A 118 -19.63 0.11 19.80
C GLU A 118 -19.49 -1.33 19.27
N GLY A 119 -18.73 -2.16 19.99
CA GLY A 119 -18.50 -3.56 19.67
C GLY A 119 -17.37 -3.86 18.67
N ALA A 120 -16.56 -2.87 18.29
CA ALA A 120 -15.34 -3.06 17.50
C ALA A 120 -14.08 -2.73 18.34
N ASP A 121 -13.02 -3.49 18.12
CA ASP A 121 -11.73 -3.28 18.80
C ASP A 121 -10.89 -2.22 18.05
N ALA A 122 -11.05 -2.15 16.73
CA ALA A 122 -10.39 -1.14 15.91
C ALA A 122 -11.27 -0.72 14.72
N TYR A 123 -11.03 0.51 14.26
CA TYR A 123 -11.75 1.08 13.14
C TYR A 123 -10.87 2.00 12.32
N TRP A 124 -10.99 1.87 11.00
CA TRP A 124 -10.22 2.65 10.05
C TRP A 124 -11.18 3.34 9.10
N LYS A 125 -11.09 4.67 9.09
CA LYS A 125 -11.82 5.49 8.13
C LYS A 125 -11.04 5.49 6.81
N LEU A 126 -11.75 5.21 5.73
CA LEU A 126 -11.22 5.28 4.38
C LEU A 126 -11.69 6.56 3.69
N ASP A 127 -10.88 7.03 2.75
CA ASP A 127 -11.19 8.11 1.82
C ASP A 127 -10.54 7.79 0.48
N ILE A 128 -11.25 8.01 -0.63
CA ILE A 128 -10.69 7.84 -1.97
C ILE A 128 -10.54 9.25 -2.57
N PRO A 129 -9.39 9.92 -2.37
CA PRO A 129 -9.21 11.28 -2.87
C PRO A 129 -9.35 11.38 -4.39
N PHE A 130 -8.89 10.35 -5.14
CA PHE A 130 -9.00 10.28 -6.59
C PHE A 130 -8.55 8.90 -7.12
N CYS A 131 -8.84 8.66 -8.40
CA CYS A 131 -8.24 7.61 -9.22
C CYS A 131 -7.57 8.25 -10.46
N TRP A 132 -6.42 7.72 -10.86
CA TRP A 132 -5.78 8.04 -12.13
C TRP A 132 -6.22 7.05 -13.20
N GLU A 133 -6.72 7.55 -14.32
CA GLU A 133 -6.91 6.79 -15.55
C GLU A 133 -5.75 7.10 -16.50
N PHE A 134 -5.14 6.06 -17.05
CA PHE A 134 -4.14 6.13 -18.11
C PHE A 134 -4.60 5.33 -19.32
N ILE A 135 -4.31 5.85 -20.51
CA ILE A 135 -4.58 5.17 -21.78
C ILE A 135 -3.28 4.76 -22.45
N ASP A 136 -3.20 3.50 -22.83
CA ASP A 136 -2.09 2.84 -23.51
C ASP A 136 -0.74 3.14 -22.83
N LEU A 137 -0.56 2.58 -21.62
CA LEU A 137 0.71 2.67 -20.90
C LEU A 137 1.83 2.03 -21.73
N LYS A 138 2.89 2.79 -22.01
CA LYS A 138 4.06 2.41 -22.81
C LYS A 138 5.20 1.87 -21.94
N THR A 139 4.86 1.12 -20.89
CA THR A 139 5.81 0.57 -19.92
C THR A 139 5.25 -0.69 -19.26
N ASP A 140 6.14 -1.63 -18.94
CA ASP A 140 5.78 -2.83 -18.18
C ASP A 140 5.67 -2.56 -16.67
N LYS A 141 6.23 -1.44 -16.18
CA LYS A 141 6.19 -1.04 -14.76
C LYS A 141 4.98 -0.16 -14.44
N LYS A 142 3.78 -0.66 -14.79
CA LYS A 142 2.52 0.09 -14.67
C LYS A 142 2.21 0.49 -13.23
N GLU A 143 2.38 -0.43 -12.29
CA GLU A 143 2.16 -0.17 -10.87
C GLU A 143 3.12 0.89 -10.33
N ASN A 144 4.42 0.77 -10.59
CA ASN A 144 5.41 1.76 -10.15
C ASN A 144 5.13 3.16 -10.72
N LEU A 145 4.68 3.25 -11.99
CA LEU A 145 4.24 4.52 -12.58
C LEU A 145 3.01 5.07 -11.85
N GLY A 146 2.02 4.22 -11.55
CA GLY A 146 0.85 4.56 -10.74
C GLY A 146 1.22 5.09 -9.35
N TRP A 147 2.21 4.46 -8.68
CA TRP A 147 2.71 4.91 -7.39
C TRP A 147 3.31 6.31 -7.44
N VAL A 148 4.13 6.59 -8.46
CA VAL A 148 4.72 7.92 -8.65
C VAL A 148 3.63 8.96 -8.94
N ALA A 149 2.71 8.67 -9.85
CA ALA A 149 1.61 9.58 -10.19
C ALA A 149 0.69 9.86 -8.98
N ALA A 150 0.41 8.85 -8.16
CA ALA A 150 -0.35 9.01 -6.92
C ALA A 150 0.35 9.96 -5.93
N LEU A 151 1.64 9.75 -5.69
CA LEU A 151 2.41 10.60 -4.77
C LEU A 151 2.54 12.05 -5.27
N GLU A 152 2.82 12.24 -6.56
CA GLU A 152 2.90 13.56 -7.18
C GLU A 152 1.59 14.33 -7.04
N GLU A 153 0.46 13.66 -7.31
CA GLU A 153 -0.86 14.28 -7.20
C GLU A 153 -1.27 14.58 -5.75
N LEU A 154 -0.98 13.66 -4.81
CA LEU A 154 -1.24 13.89 -3.38
C LEU A 154 -0.46 15.11 -2.85
N LEU A 155 0.80 15.27 -3.27
CA LEU A 155 1.63 16.43 -2.95
C LEU A 155 1.10 17.70 -3.61
N TYR A 156 0.73 17.63 -4.89
CA TYR A 156 0.19 18.76 -5.65
C TYR A 156 -1.11 19.30 -5.03
N ARG A 157 -2.01 18.41 -4.61
CA ARG A 157 -3.27 18.76 -3.91
C ARG A 157 -3.06 19.21 -2.46
N GLY A 158 -1.86 19.05 -1.90
CA GLY A 158 -1.57 19.33 -0.49
C GLY A 158 -2.26 18.38 0.49
N ILE A 159 -2.67 17.19 0.04
CA ILE A 159 -3.22 16.13 0.90
C ILE A 159 -2.12 15.58 1.81
N ILE A 160 -0.92 15.41 1.25
CA ILE A 160 0.32 15.18 2.00
C ILE A 160 1.29 16.33 1.74
N LYS A 161 2.24 16.54 2.64
CA LYS A 161 3.28 17.57 2.52
C LYS A 161 4.66 16.96 2.39
N GLN A 162 5.58 17.72 1.80
CA GLN A 162 6.98 17.35 1.73
C GLN A 162 7.56 17.10 3.13
N GLY A 163 8.23 15.96 3.32
CA GLY A 163 8.86 15.58 4.57
C GLY A 163 7.94 14.92 5.61
N GLU A 164 6.62 14.83 5.37
CA GLU A 164 5.73 14.04 6.24
C GLU A 164 6.07 12.54 6.16
N ARG A 165 5.83 11.82 7.25
CA ARG A 165 6.04 10.37 7.29
C ARG A 165 4.87 9.68 6.63
N VAL A 166 5.03 9.23 5.39
CA VAL A 166 3.94 8.63 4.61
C VAL A 166 4.20 7.16 4.40
N GLY A 167 3.24 6.33 4.80
CA GLY A 167 3.23 4.90 4.52
C GLY A 167 2.36 4.61 3.30
N MET A 168 2.97 4.16 2.19
CA MET A 168 2.25 3.78 0.98
C MET A 168 2.17 2.26 0.86
N VAL A 169 0.98 1.71 1.05
CA VAL A 169 0.70 0.29 0.91
C VAL A 169 0.60 -0.07 -0.57
N VAL A 170 1.39 -1.08 -0.96
CA VAL A 170 1.46 -1.65 -2.31
C VAL A 170 1.48 -3.17 -2.21
N ASP A 171 1.07 -3.87 -3.27
CA ASP A 171 0.95 -5.34 -3.27
C ASP A 171 2.02 -6.09 -4.08
N SER A 172 2.93 -5.34 -4.70
CA SER A 172 3.99 -5.86 -5.55
C SER A 172 5.38 -5.38 -5.14
N ASP A 173 6.38 -5.82 -5.91
CA ASP A 173 7.78 -5.43 -5.78
C ASP A 173 8.44 -5.65 -4.41
N LEU A 174 7.93 -6.63 -3.64
CA LEU A 174 8.40 -6.98 -2.30
C LEU A 174 9.93 -7.11 -2.18
N GLY A 175 10.58 -7.59 -3.26
CA GLY A 175 12.04 -7.75 -3.31
C GLY A 175 12.80 -6.43 -3.34
N ASN A 176 12.27 -5.40 -4.00
CA ASN A 176 12.94 -4.10 -4.15
C ASN A 176 12.52 -3.07 -3.12
N ILE A 177 11.39 -3.27 -2.42
CA ILE A 177 10.89 -2.36 -1.37
C ILE A 177 12.00 -1.86 -0.41
N PRO A 178 12.89 -2.70 0.15
CA PRO A 178 13.96 -2.21 1.02
C PRO A 178 14.89 -1.19 0.34
N ALA A 179 15.34 -1.49 -0.88
CA ALA A 179 16.23 -0.60 -1.64
C ALA A 179 15.52 0.68 -2.10
N ILE A 180 14.23 0.58 -2.45
CA ILE A 180 13.38 1.72 -2.80
C ILE A 180 13.20 2.64 -1.58
N ASN A 181 12.86 2.09 -0.41
CA ASN A 181 12.68 2.85 0.83
C ASN A 181 13.98 3.52 1.30
N ALA A 182 15.12 2.86 1.07
CA ALA A 182 16.44 3.42 1.30
C ALA A 182 16.87 4.44 0.23
N ARG A 183 16.07 4.65 -0.82
CA ARG A 183 16.35 5.52 -1.98
C ARG A 183 17.66 5.13 -2.69
N GLN A 184 18.02 3.85 -2.65
CA GLN A 184 19.17 3.30 -3.35
C GLN A 184 18.85 2.99 -4.82
N VAL A 185 17.58 2.70 -5.11
CA VAL A 185 17.07 2.49 -6.47
C VAL A 185 15.83 3.36 -6.71
N PRO A 186 15.60 3.82 -7.96
CA PRO A 186 14.40 4.57 -8.29
C PRO A 186 13.16 3.67 -8.26
N VAL A 187 12.01 4.26 -7.94
CA VAL A 187 10.69 3.60 -8.01
C VAL A 187 10.34 3.34 -9.47
N PHE A 188 10.49 4.36 -10.32
CA PHE A 188 10.18 4.33 -11.74
C PHE A 188 11.10 5.27 -12.51
N ASP A 189 11.67 4.81 -13.63
CA ASP A 189 12.66 5.54 -14.44
C ASP A 189 13.80 6.13 -13.56
N ALA A 190 13.90 7.46 -13.45
CA ALA A 190 14.87 8.16 -12.62
C ALA A 190 14.26 8.75 -11.32
N THR A 191 13.00 8.43 -11.03
CA THR A 191 12.26 9.00 -9.89
C THR A 191 12.43 8.14 -8.64
N TYR A 192 12.90 8.76 -7.56
CA TYR A 192 13.01 8.16 -6.23
C TYR A 192 11.82 8.54 -5.35
N LEU A 193 11.59 7.80 -4.27
CA LEU A 193 10.59 8.19 -3.28
C LEU A 193 10.93 9.55 -2.65
N PRO A 194 9.95 10.44 -2.48
CA PRO A 194 10.13 11.67 -1.71
C PRO A 194 10.63 11.38 -0.29
N VAL A 195 11.34 12.32 0.31
CA VAL A 195 11.80 12.22 1.71
C VAL A 195 10.59 12.09 2.63
N GLY A 196 10.62 11.11 3.54
CA GLY A 196 9.52 10.80 4.47
C GLY A 196 8.56 9.71 3.98
N VAL A 197 8.55 9.39 2.68
CA VAL A 197 7.72 8.31 2.13
C VAL A 197 8.42 6.96 2.25
N GLN A 198 7.67 5.92 2.61
CA GLN A 198 8.09 4.51 2.59
C GLN A 198 6.98 3.62 2.05
N LEU A 199 7.35 2.61 1.25
CA LEU A 199 6.48 1.53 0.81
C LEU A 199 6.27 0.52 1.94
N ILE A 200 5.02 0.10 2.08
CA ILE A 200 4.54 -0.96 2.96
C ILE A 200 4.03 -2.07 2.05
N TYR A 201 4.48 -3.31 2.28
CA TYR A 201 3.94 -4.43 1.51
C TYR A 201 2.65 -4.95 2.15
N GLY A 202 1.63 -5.16 1.33
CA GLY A 202 0.47 -5.98 1.64
C GLY A 202 0.26 -7.07 0.61
N SER A 203 -0.50 -8.11 0.93
CA SER A 203 -0.87 -9.15 -0.03
C SER A 203 -2.33 -8.98 -0.41
N ALA A 204 -2.61 -8.68 -1.67
CA ALA A 204 -3.98 -8.53 -2.17
C ALA A 204 -4.83 -9.83 -2.02
N ASP A 205 -4.22 -10.99 -2.23
CA ASP A 205 -4.94 -12.29 -2.30
C ASP A 205 -5.46 -12.86 -0.97
N THR A 206 -4.81 -12.54 0.15
CA THR A 206 -5.03 -13.23 1.44
C THR A 206 -4.64 -12.34 2.61
N GLY A 207 -5.21 -12.57 3.79
CA GLY A 207 -4.84 -11.81 5.00
C GLY A 207 -5.77 -10.64 5.31
N SER A 208 -7.04 -10.72 4.92
CA SER A 208 -8.04 -9.65 5.17
C SER A 208 -8.33 -9.40 6.65
N GLU A 209 -7.78 -10.20 7.56
CA GLU A 209 -7.73 -9.87 8.99
C GLU A 209 -6.79 -8.69 9.31
N ASN A 210 -5.91 -8.29 8.38
CA ASN A 210 -4.98 -7.19 8.54
C ASN A 210 -5.45 -5.94 7.78
N VAL A 211 -5.38 -4.76 8.43
CA VAL A 211 -5.74 -3.47 7.83
C VAL A 211 -5.02 -3.19 6.51
N VAL A 212 -3.73 -3.53 6.41
CA VAL A 212 -2.91 -3.31 5.22
C VAL A 212 -3.51 -4.02 4.00
N ASN A 213 -3.98 -5.26 4.17
CA ASN A 213 -4.53 -6.04 3.06
C ASN A 213 -5.97 -5.63 2.75
N ARG A 214 -6.75 -5.22 3.76
CA ARG A 214 -8.12 -4.71 3.53
C ARG A 214 -8.14 -3.38 2.78
N VAL A 215 -7.20 -2.48 3.06
CA VAL A 215 -7.16 -1.21 2.35
C VAL A 215 -6.69 -1.38 0.90
N LEU A 216 -5.81 -2.36 0.61
CA LEU A 216 -5.52 -2.76 -0.77
C LEU A 216 -6.75 -3.30 -1.49
N GLN A 217 -7.59 -4.10 -0.83
CA GLN A 217 -8.86 -4.53 -1.42
C GLN A 217 -9.81 -3.37 -1.72
N ALA A 218 -9.77 -2.31 -0.91
CA ALA A 218 -10.52 -1.09 -1.19
C ALA A 218 -9.97 -0.35 -2.42
N ALA A 219 -8.64 -0.28 -2.57
CA ALA A 219 -8.00 0.30 -3.76
C ALA A 219 -8.31 -0.51 -5.03
N ASP A 220 -8.15 -1.83 -4.98
CA ASP A 220 -8.51 -2.74 -6.07
C ASP A 220 -9.99 -2.57 -6.48
N SER A 221 -10.89 -2.54 -5.50
CA SER A 221 -12.32 -2.33 -5.74
C SER A 221 -12.58 -0.96 -6.39
N ALA A 222 -11.96 0.10 -5.90
CA ALA A 222 -12.12 1.44 -6.46
C ALA A 222 -11.63 1.54 -7.90
N ALA A 223 -10.46 0.96 -8.21
CA ALA A 223 -9.92 0.93 -9.57
C ALA A 223 -10.84 0.14 -10.52
N ASN A 224 -11.35 -1.01 -10.07
CA ASN A 224 -12.30 -1.81 -10.85
C ASN A 224 -13.63 -1.08 -11.09
N GLN A 225 -14.17 -0.38 -10.08
CA GLN A 225 -15.40 0.39 -10.26
C GLN A 225 -15.24 1.52 -11.28
N VAL A 226 -14.08 2.21 -11.26
CA VAL A 226 -13.78 3.22 -12.28
C VAL A 226 -13.67 2.60 -13.68
N LEU A 227 -13.03 1.43 -13.80
CA LEU A 227 -12.99 0.70 -15.07
C LEU A 227 -14.38 0.28 -15.54
N ASP A 228 -15.26 -0.14 -14.63
CA ASP A 228 -16.64 -0.53 -14.95
C ASP A 228 -17.44 0.65 -15.50
N VAL A 229 -17.36 1.84 -14.87
CA VAL A 229 -18.10 3.03 -15.36
C VAL A 229 -17.56 3.54 -16.70
N ILE A 230 -16.24 3.45 -16.95
CA ILE A 230 -15.64 3.77 -18.25
C ILE A 230 -16.14 2.77 -19.31
N GLN A 231 -16.08 1.47 -19.00
CA GLN A 231 -16.48 0.41 -19.93
C GLN A 231 -17.97 0.45 -20.27
N ASN A 232 -18.82 0.88 -19.33
CA ASN A 232 -20.26 1.02 -19.54
C ASN A 232 -20.64 2.32 -20.28
N GLY A 233 -19.70 3.25 -20.45
CA GLY A 233 -19.94 4.56 -21.07
C GLY A 233 -20.63 5.58 -20.15
N ASP A 234 -20.65 5.32 -18.84
CA ASP A 234 -21.19 6.25 -17.84
C ASP A 234 -20.31 7.51 -17.70
N VAL A 235 -19.05 7.41 -18.12
CA VAL A 235 -18.09 8.50 -18.24
C VAL A 235 -17.58 8.54 -19.68
N GLU A 236 -17.45 9.74 -20.27
CA GLU A 236 -16.90 9.89 -21.62
C GLU A 236 -15.51 9.25 -21.71
N PHE A 237 -15.27 8.46 -22.75
CA PHE A 237 -13.98 7.82 -22.99
C PHE A 237 -12.87 8.87 -23.17
N ASN A 238 -11.71 8.61 -22.58
CA ASN A 238 -10.57 9.52 -22.67
C ASN A 238 -9.97 9.52 -24.09
N LYS A 239 -9.99 10.69 -24.75
CA LYS A 239 -9.61 10.85 -26.16
C LYS A 239 -8.10 10.84 -26.45
N CYS A 240 -7.26 10.45 -25.49
CA CYS A 240 -5.81 10.39 -25.67
C CYS A 240 -5.19 11.74 -26.09
N ASP A 241 -5.69 12.85 -25.54
CA ASP A 241 -5.29 14.21 -25.91
C ASP A 241 -4.07 14.74 -25.13
N GLN A 242 -3.52 13.93 -24.22
CA GLN A 242 -2.35 14.27 -23.39
C GLN A 242 -1.24 13.21 -23.48
N PRO A 243 -0.68 12.96 -24.69
CA PRO A 243 0.33 11.95 -24.86
C PRO A 243 1.67 12.35 -24.23
N THR A 244 2.33 11.38 -23.63
CA THR A 244 3.71 11.50 -23.12
C THR A 244 4.55 10.33 -23.62
N LYS A 245 5.82 10.28 -23.18
CA LYS A 245 6.66 9.09 -23.40
C LYS A 245 6.11 7.83 -22.73
N TRP A 246 5.23 7.96 -21.73
CA TRP A 246 4.74 6.85 -20.91
C TRP A 246 3.31 6.42 -21.19
N TYR A 247 2.49 7.27 -21.80
CA TYR A 247 1.08 6.98 -22.08
C TYR A 247 0.56 7.81 -23.25
N SER A 248 -0.57 7.40 -23.81
CA SER A 248 -1.27 8.14 -24.86
C SER A 248 -2.24 9.18 -24.32
N GLY A 249 -2.75 8.99 -23.10
CA GLY A 249 -3.56 9.98 -22.41
C GLY A 249 -3.67 9.67 -20.92
N TYR A 250 -4.15 10.64 -20.16
CA TYR A 250 -4.52 10.44 -18.76
C TYR A 250 -5.70 11.31 -18.37
N ARG A 251 -6.34 10.97 -17.26
CA ARG A 251 -7.36 11.79 -16.61
C ARG A 251 -7.38 11.45 -15.12
N ILE A 252 -7.63 12.44 -14.28
CA ILE A 252 -7.95 12.20 -12.88
C ILE A 252 -9.46 12.15 -12.71
N ILE A 253 -9.95 11.10 -12.05
CA ILE A 253 -11.36 10.88 -11.74
C ILE A 253 -11.53 11.04 -10.23
N ASN A 254 -12.31 12.03 -9.80
CA ASN A 254 -12.65 12.20 -8.39
C ASN A 254 -13.69 11.15 -7.99
N ALA A 255 -13.45 10.43 -6.90
CA ALA A 255 -14.27 9.30 -6.48
C ALA A 255 -15.50 9.71 -5.65
N ASP A 256 -16.11 10.87 -5.92
CA ASP A 256 -17.41 11.26 -5.34
C ASP A 256 -18.53 10.24 -5.64
N VAL A 257 -18.26 9.32 -6.58
CA VAL A 257 -19.18 8.29 -7.09
C VAL A 257 -19.11 6.97 -6.31
N VAL A 258 -18.12 6.75 -5.45
CA VAL A 258 -17.91 5.45 -4.78
C VAL A 258 -18.08 5.59 -3.26
N GLN A 259 -19.27 5.26 -2.75
CA GLN A 259 -19.44 5.01 -1.31
C GLN A 259 -18.49 3.88 -0.90
N THR A 260 -17.44 4.18 -0.17
CA THR A 260 -16.60 3.16 0.46
C THR A 260 -17.13 2.81 1.84
N GLY A 261 -17.24 1.51 2.09
CA GLY A 261 -17.56 0.98 3.41
C GLY A 261 -16.35 1.10 4.34
N ASP A 262 -16.58 1.55 5.57
CA ASP A 262 -15.53 1.63 6.57
C ASP A 262 -15.02 0.25 7.01
N ILE A 263 -13.78 0.21 7.49
CA ILE A 263 -13.13 -1.02 7.98
C ILE A 263 -13.32 -1.13 9.50
N LYS A 264 -14.06 -2.14 9.94
CA LYS A 264 -14.24 -2.53 11.36
C LYS A 264 -13.52 -3.84 11.66
N PHE A 265 -12.79 -3.92 12.77
CA PHE A 265 -12.20 -5.15 13.30
C PHE A 265 -12.83 -5.52 14.63
#